data_AF-A0A537ZDP0-F1
#
_entry.id   AF-A0A537ZDP0-F1
#
_cell.length_a   1.000
_cell.length_b   1.000
_cell.length_c   1.000
_cell.angle_alpha   90.00
_cell.angle_beta   90.00
_cell.angle_gamma   90.00
#
_symmetry.space_group_name_H-M   'P 1'
#
loop_
_entity.id
_entity.type
_entity.pdbx_description
1 polymer ?
#
loop_
_entity_poly.entity_id
_entity_poly.type
_entity_poly.pdbx_seq_one_letter_code
_entity_poly.pdbx_strand_id
1 'polypeptide(L)'
;MTADHKRKLAEGRADGRVVKVYLDAIEQNRPRRGRRRTPESIRKRMAAVEKEMASASSLRRLQLVQERRDLEAELAGMSAGKENTKAEGAFVRVAKRYSRRKGIAYASWRELGVAPEVLKRAGIGRGN
;
A
#
# COMPACT_ATOMS: atom_id res chain seq x y z
N MET A 1 33.35 -8.11 19.91
CA MET A 1 32.43 -7.33 19.05
C MET A 1 32.69 -5.83 19.26
N THR A 2 33.06 -5.09 18.21
CA THR A 2 33.36 -3.65 18.29
C THR A 2 32.09 -2.78 18.21
N ALA A 3 32.17 -1.53 18.70
CA ALA A 3 31.06 -0.57 18.65
C ALA A 3 30.54 -0.34 17.22
N ASP A 4 31.44 -0.25 16.24
CA ASP A 4 31.10 -0.11 14.83
C ASP A 4 30.29 -1.29 14.28
N HIS A 5 30.60 -2.51 14.71
CA HIS A 5 29.85 -3.69 14.28
C HIS A 5 28.42 -3.67 14.84
N LYS A 6 28.25 -3.26 16.10
CA LYS A 6 26.92 -3.09 16.72
C LYS A 6 26.08 -2.03 15.99
N ARG A 7 26.69 -0.90 15.61
CA ARG A 7 26.03 0.18 14.86
C ARG A 7 25.57 -0.31 13.47
N LYS A 8 26.44 -0.99 12.72
CA LYS A 8 26.09 -1.57 11.39
C LYS A 8 24.96 -2.59 11.46
N LEU A 9 24.88 -3.38 12.53
CA LEU A 9 23.78 -4.31 12.78
C LEU A 9 22.46 -3.57 13.08
N ALA A 10 22.51 -2.55 13.94
CA ALA A 10 21.34 -1.74 14.27
C ALA A 10 20.76 -1.03 13.03
N GLU A 11 21.62 -0.43 12.22
CA GLU A 11 21.25 0.16 10.92
C GLU A 11 20.61 -0.86 10.00
N GLY A 12 21.17 -2.07 9.91
CA GLY A 12 20.59 -3.15 9.09
C GLY A 12 19.20 -3.57 9.53
N ARG A 13 18.94 -3.60 10.84
CA ARG A 13 17.59 -3.89 11.39
C ARG A 13 16.61 -2.74 11.17
N ALA A 14 17.08 -1.50 11.19
CA ALA A 14 16.25 -0.34 10.87
C ALA A 14 15.83 -0.37 9.39
N ASP A 15 16.78 -0.64 8.48
CA ASP A 15 16.52 -0.75 7.05
C ASP A 15 15.53 -1.87 6.73
N GLY A 16 15.74 -3.05 7.32
CA GLY A 16 14.84 -4.19 7.12
C GLY A 16 13.41 -3.90 7.58
N ARG A 17 13.23 -3.17 8.69
CA ARG A 17 11.89 -2.76 9.16
C ARG A 17 11.20 -1.83 8.17
N VAL A 18 11.92 -0.84 7.65
CA VAL A 18 11.36 0.10 6.65
C VAL A 18 10.97 -0.62 5.37
N VAL A 19 11.82 -1.53 4.88
CA VAL A 19 11.52 -2.33 3.69
C VAL A 19 10.28 -3.20 3.92
N LYS A 20 10.19 -3.89 5.06
CA LYS A 20 9.04 -4.73 5.40
C LYS A 20 7.75 -3.91 5.41
N VAL A 21 7.72 -2.78 6.11
CA VAL A 21 6.53 -1.91 6.20
C VAL A 21 6.02 -1.50 4.81
N TYR A 22 6.92 -1.17 3.88
CA TYR A 22 6.53 -0.81 2.52
C TYR A 22 6.00 -2.00 1.71
N LEU A 23 6.62 -3.17 1.83
CA LEU A 23 6.13 -4.38 1.15
C LEU A 23 4.77 -4.83 1.68
N ASP A 24 4.59 -4.83 3.01
CA ASP A 24 3.31 -5.14 3.65
C ASP A 24 2.22 -4.16 3.17
N ALA A 25 2.54 -2.87 3.04
CA ALA A 25 1.61 -1.86 2.52
C ALA A 25 1.25 -2.09 1.03
N ILE A 26 2.17 -2.57 0.20
CA ILE A 26 1.86 -2.96 -1.19
C ILE A 26 0.94 -4.19 -1.20
N GLU A 27 1.25 -5.20 -0.39
CA GLU A 27 0.50 -6.45 -0.33
C GLU A 27 -0.95 -6.23 0.10
N GLN A 28 -1.16 -5.41 1.13
CA GLN A 28 -2.50 -5.01 1.61
C GLN A 28 -3.32 -4.28 0.56
N ASN A 29 -2.68 -3.55 -0.36
CA ASN A 29 -3.32 -2.74 -1.39
C ASN A 29 -3.39 -3.45 -2.77
N ARG A 30 -2.98 -4.72 -2.88
CA ARG A 30 -2.96 -5.44 -4.16
C ARG A 30 -4.40 -5.69 -4.64
N PRO A 31 -4.81 -5.16 -5.82
CA PRO A 31 -6.19 -5.32 -6.28
C PRO A 31 -6.50 -6.79 -6.58
N ARG A 32 -7.62 -7.29 -6.04
CA ARG A 32 -8.20 -8.59 -6.44
C ARG A 32 -8.79 -8.45 -7.85
N ARG A 33 -8.61 -9.47 -8.71
CA ARG A 33 -8.95 -9.45 -10.15
C ARG A 33 -10.36 -8.87 -10.41
N GLY A 34 -10.46 -7.79 -11.21
CA GLY A 34 -11.72 -7.15 -11.63
C GLY A 34 -11.57 -5.67 -12.03
N ARG A 35 -12.56 -5.09 -12.72
CA ARG A 35 -12.60 -3.66 -13.16
C ARG A 35 -12.40 -2.75 -11.94
N ARG A 36 -11.46 -1.80 -12.01
CA ARG A 36 -11.06 -0.95 -10.87
C ARG A 36 -12.25 -0.11 -10.36
N ARG A 37 -12.76 -0.41 -9.16
CA ARG A 37 -13.43 0.58 -8.30
C ARG A 37 -12.39 1.60 -7.81
N THR A 38 -12.71 2.90 -7.86
CA THR A 38 -11.88 3.99 -7.31
C THR A 38 -12.54 4.62 -6.07
N PRO A 39 -11.77 5.27 -5.16
CA PRO A 39 -12.32 5.99 -4.02
C PRO A 39 -13.41 6.99 -4.41
N GLU A 40 -13.26 7.69 -5.53
CA GLU A 40 -14.25 8.65 -6.04
C GLU A 40 -15.54 7.93 -6.46
N SER A 41 -15.43 6.79 -7.15
CA SER A 41 -16.59 5.99 -7.55
C SER A 41 -17.34 5.42 -6.34
N ILE A 42 -16.63 5.03 -5.28
CA ILE A 42 -17.21 4.54 -4.02
C ILE A 42 -17.94 5.68 -3.32
N ARG A 43 -17.32 6.86 -3.18
CA ARG A 43 -17.96 8.05 -2.61
C ARG A 43 -19.21 8.45 -3.39
N LYS A 44 -19.15 8.40 -4.72
CA LYS A 44 -20.32 8.66 -5.59
C LYS A 44 -21.44 7.65 -5.35
N ARG A 45 -21.11 6.35 -5.17
CA ARG A 45 -22.10 5.32 -4.87
C ARG A 45 -22.70 5.50 -3.48
N MET A 46 -21.91 5.80 -2.45
CA MET A 46 -22.41 6.10 -1.10
C MET A 46 -23.39 7.28 -1.11
N ALA A 47 -23.07 8.36 -1.84
CA ALA A 47 -23.99 9.49 -1.98
C ALA A 47 -25.31 9.12 -2.68
N ALA A 48 -25.28 8.18 -3.64
CA ALA A 48 -26.49 7.66 -4.27
C ALA A 48 -27.31 6.76 -3.32
N VAL A 49 -26.64 5.91 -2.54
CA VAL A 49 -27.25 5.04 -1.52
C VAL A 49 -27.99 5.87 -0.47
N GLU A 50 -27.37 6.95 0.05
CA GLU A 50 -28.03 7.85 1.02
C GLU A 50 -29.30 8.50 0.46
N LYS A 51 -29.29 8.91 -0.82
CA LYS A 51 -30.50 9.44 -1.48
C LYS A 51 -31.58 8.38 -1.65
N GLU A 52 -31.21 7.17 -2.05
CA GLU A 52 -32.14 6.06 -2.24
C GLU A 52 -32.79 5.62 -0.90
N MET A 53 -32.05 5.72 0.20
CA MET A 53 -32.54 5.40 1.55
C MET A 53 -33.67 6.33 2.04
N ALA A 54 -33.76 7.56 1.53
CA ALA A 54 -34.74 8.54 1.99
C ALA A 54 -36.19 8.12 1.69
N SER A 55 -36.41 7.45 0.55
CA SER A 55 -37.72 7.01 0.08
C SER A 55 -37.86 5.47 -0.01
N ALA A 56 -36.86 4.72 0.47
CA ALA A 56 -36.86 3.26 0.41
C ALA A 56 -37.84 2.63 1.41
N SER A 57 -38.47 1.53 0.99
CA SER A 57 -39.19 0.62 1.90
C SER A 57 -38.26 0.01 2.94
N SER A 58 -38.82 -0.52 4.04
CA SER A 58 -38.04 -1.08 5.17
C SER A 58 -37.00 -2.12 4.73
N LEU A 59 -37.38 -3.07 3.88
CA LEU A 59 -36.47 -4.09 3.36
C LEU A 59 -35.38 -3.50 2.47
N ARG A 60 -35.74 -2.56 1.58
CA ARG A 60 -34.77 -1.91 0.68
C ARG A 60 -33.78 -1.06 1.48
N ARG A 61 -34.24 -0.38 2.52
CA ARG A 61 -33.41 0.41 3.43
C ARG A 61 -32.38 -0.47 4.15
N LEU A 62 -32.77 -1.66 4.61
CA LEU A 62 -31.83 -2.62 5.21
C LEU A 62 -30.71 -3.02 4.24
N GLN A 63 -31.05 -3.33 2.98
CA GLN A 63 -30.07 -3.68 1.95
C GLN A 63 -29.12 -2.51 1.64
N LEU A 64 -29.66 -1.30 1.54
CA LEU A 64 -28.87 -0.09 1.29
C LEU A 64 -27.92 0.24 2.45
N VAL A 65 -28.35 0.00 3.70
CA VAL A 65 -27.47 0.11 4.88
C VAL A 65 -26.33 -0.90 4.82
N GLN A 66 -26.59 -2.14 4.39
CA GLN A 66 -25.54 -3.13 4.19
C GLN A 66 -24.56 -2.68 3.09
N GLU A 67 -25.07 -2.24 1.95
CA GLU A 67 -24.24 -1.73 0.85
C GLU A 67 -23.36 -0.54 1.30
N ARG A 68 -23.91 0.39 2.08
CA ARG A 68 -23.14 1.50 2.63
C ARG A 68 -21.98 1.01 3.50
N ARG A 69 -22.23 0.05 4.42
CA ARG A 69 -21.17 -0.53 5.27
C ARG A 69 -20.08 -1.20 4.45
N ASP A 70 -20.45 -1.94 3.41
CA ASP A 70 -19.48 -2.60 2.53
C ASP A 70 -18.62 -1.57 1.79
N LEU A 71 -19.23 -0.48 1.30
CA LEU A 71 -18.53 0.62 0.63
C LEU A 71 -17.62 1.41 1.59
N GLU A 72 -18.03 1.62 2.84
CA GLU A 72 -17.21 2.23 3.88
C GLU A 72 -15.97 1.37 4.20
N ALA A 73 -16.15 0.05 4.35
CA ALA A 73 -15.07 -0.90 4.56
C ALA A 73 -14.09 -0.92 3.37
N GLU A 74 -14.63 -0.90 2.14
CA GLU A 74 -13.82 -0.83 0.92
C GLU A 74 -13.00 0.47 0.85
N LEU A 75 -13.61 1.62 1.18
CA LEU A 75 -12.94 2.92 1.18
C LEU A 75 -11.87 3.03 2.29
N ALA A 76 -12.12 2.43 3.45
CA ALA A 76 -11.15 2.33 4.53
C ALA A 76 -9.93 1.51 4.09
N GLY A 77 -10.15 0.37 3.42
CA GLY A 77 -9.10 -0.44 2.80
C GLY A 77 -8.27 0.34 1.77
N MET A 78 -8.92 1.17 0.95
CA MET A 78 -8.21 2.01 -0.03
C MET A 78 -7.42 3.18 0.60
N SER A 79 -7.82 3.68 1.77
CA SER A 79 -7.12 4.76 2.47
C SER A 79 -5.79 4.29 3.08
N ALA A 80 -5.61 3.00 3.33
CA ALA A 80 -4.29 2.41 3.61
C ALA A 80 -3.29 2.66 2.44
N GLY A 81 -3.81 2.86 1.21
CA GLY A 81 -3.02 3.33 0.07
C GLY A 81 -2.41 4.72 0.24
N LYS A 82 -2.95 5.60 1.10
CA LYS A 82 -2.32 6.90 1.44
C LYS A 82 -1.16 6.76 2.43
N GLU A 83 -1.23 5.81 3.37
CA GLU A 83 -0.09 5.44 4.24
C GLU A 83 1.10 4.97 3.41
N ASN A 84 0.84 4.38 2.24
CA ASN A 84 1.84 4.00 1.26
C ASN A 84 2.78 5.16 0.90
N THR A 85 2.31 6.42 0.88
CA THR A 85 3.18 7.58 0.55
C THR A 85 4.29 7.81 1.59
N LYS A 86 3.99 7.64 2.88
CA LYS A 86 4.99 7.77 3.96
C LYS A 86 5.95 6.57 3.95
N ALA A 87 5.40 5.36 3.81
CA ALA A 87 6.16 4.13 3.72
C ALA A 87 7.10 4.14 2.50
N GLU A 88 6.61 4.60 1.35
CA GLU A 88 7.37 4.76 0.11
C GLU A 88 8.50 5.77 0.27
N GLY A 89 8.24 6.93 0.88
CA GLY A 89 9.29 7.93 1.14
C GLY A 89 10.38 7.40 2.09
N ALA A 90 10.04 6.54 3.04
CA ALA A 90 11.02 5.85 3.87
C ALA A 90 11.77 4.76 3.08
N PHE A 91 11.05 3.96 2.29
CA PHE A 91 11.63 2.93 1.43
C PHE A 91 12.66 3.50 0.46
N VAL A 92 12.33 4.58 -0.26
CA VAL A 92 13.22 5.23 -1.22
C VAL A 92 14.57 5.62 -0.60
N ARG A 93 14.59 6.02 0.68
CA ARG A 93 15.83 6.41 1.39
C ARG A 93 16.74 5.24 1.74
N VAL A 94 16.21 4.02 1.88
CA VAL A 94 16.96 2.87 2.40
C VAL A 94 17.14 1.74 1.38
N ALA A 95 16.25 1.66 0.38
CA ALA A 95 16.13 0.51 -0.50
C ALA A 95 17.42 0.22 -1.28
N LYS A 96 18.15 1.24 -1.72
CA LYS A 96 19.44 1.06 -2.42
C LYS A 96 20.50 0.40 -1.55
N ARG A 97 20.71 0.89 -0.32
CA ARG A 97 21.70 0.32 0.60
C ARG A 97 21.29 -1.07 1.08
N TYR A 98 19.99 -1.28 1.29
CA TYR A 98 19.45 -2.58 1.64
C TYR A 98 19.69 -3.60 0.52
N SER A 99 19.37 -3.22 -0.73
CA SER A 99 19.58 -4.06 -1.92
C SER A 99 21.04 -4.45 -2.09
N ARG A 100 21.97 -3.49 -1.98
CA ARG A 100 23.42 -3.75 -2.06
C ARG A 100 23.91 -4.70 -0.97
N ARG A 101 23.42 -4.54 0.26
CA ARG A 101 23.81 -5.39 1.40
C ARG A 101 23.27 -6.81 1.28
N LYS A 102 22.10 -6.98 0.63
CA LYS A 102 21.38 -8.24 0.54
C LYS A 102 21.49 -8.93 -0.82
N GLY A 103 22.13 -8.30 -1.82
CA GLY A 103 22.20 -8.82 -3.18
C GLY A 103 20.84 -8.88 -3.88
N ILE A 104 19.96 -7.91 -3.62
CA ILE A 104 18.60 -7.90 -4.20
C ILE A 104 18.62 -7.12 -5.51
N ALA A 105 18.25 -7.78 -6.60
CA ALA A 105 18.18 -7.17 -7.92
C ALA A 105 16.85 -6.41 -8.14
N TYR A 106 16.86 -5.50 -9.12
CA TYR A 106 15.65 -4.79 -9.58
C TYR A 106 14.47 -5.73 -9.89
N ALA A 107 14.75 -6.88 -10.52
CA ALA A 107 13.73 -7.86 -10.88
C ALA A 107 12.97 -8.39 -9.65
N SER A 108 13.66 -8.65 -8.54
CA SER A 108 13.05 -9.15 -7.30
C SER A 108 12.05 -8.14 -6.71
N TRP A 109 12.37 -6.85 -6.77
CA TRP A 109 11.43 -5.81 -6.32
C TRP A 109 10.18 -5.71 -7.21
N ARG A 110 10.36 -5.89 -8.52
CA ARG A 110 9.26 -5.86 -9.48
C ARG A 110 8.30 -7.03 -9.30
N GLU A 111 8.83 -8.21 -8.97
CA GLU A 111 8.05 -9.40 -8.66
C GLU A 111 7.14 -9.19 -7.44
N LEU A 112 7.64 -8.49 -6.42
CA LEU A 112 6.86 -8.09 -5.23
C LEU A 112 5.93 -6.88 -5.45
N GLY A 113 5.84 -6.37 -6.67
CA GLY A 113 4.88 -5.32 -7.03
C GLY A 113 5.36 -3.88 -6.78
N VAL A 114 6.64 -3.66 -6.45
CA VAL A 114 7.19 -2.30 -6.31
C VAL A 114 7.19 -1.59 -7.66
N ALA A 115 6.64 -0.39 -7.73
CA ALA A 115 6.53 0.37 -8.98
C ALA A 115 7.91 0.80 -9.53
N PRO A 116 8.10 0.84 -10.87
CA PRO A 116 9.37 1.22 -11.47
C PRO A 116 9.80 2.64 -11.12
N GLU A 117 8.85 3.58 -11.00
CA GLU A 117 9.14 4.97 -10.58
C GLU A 117 9.67 5.06 -9.15
N VAL A 118 9.21 4.18 -8.26
CA VAL A 118 9.71 4.11 -6.88
C VAL A 118 11.15 3.57 -6.87
N LEU A 119 11.43 2.53 -7.67
CA LEU A 119 12.80 1.99 -7.81
C LEU A 119 13.76 3.00 -8.43
N LYS A 120 13.30 3.76 -9.42
CA LYS A 120 14.04 4.87 -10.02
C LYS A 120 14.38 5.93 -8.97
N ARG A 121 13.40 6.36 -8.17
CA ARG A 121 13.60 7.31 -7.06
C ARG A 121 14.54 6.76 -5.99
N ALA A 122 14.48 5.47 -5.71
CA ALA A 122 15.41 4.78 -4.81
C ALA A 122 16.81 4.62 -5.42
N GLY A 123 17.01 4.91 -6.70
CA GLY A 123 18.29 4.74 -7.38
C GLY A 123 18.68 3.27 -7.61
N ILE A 124 17.69 2.38 -7.74
CA ILE A 124 17.85 0.97 -8.10
C ILE A 124 17.59 0.85 -9.61
N GLY A 125 18.65 0.59 -10.37
CA GLY A 125 18.61 0.45 -11.83
C GLY A 125 18.37 -0.99 -12.27
N ARG A 126 18.10 -1.18 -13.56
CA ARG A 126 17.89 -2.52 -14.16
C ARG A 126 19.18 -3.35 -14.28
N GLY A 127 20.34 -2.71 -14.13
CA GLY A 127 21.66 -3.36 -14.15
C GLY A 127 22.33 -3.27 -12.78
N ASN A 128 22.55 -4.43 -12.17
CA ASN A 128 23.12 -4.70 -10.84
C ASN A 128 22.46 -3.97 -9.65
#